data_AF-A0A351TP06-F1
#
_entry.id   AF-A0A351TP06-F1
#
_cell.length_a   1.000
_cell.length_b   1.000
_cell.length_c   1.000
_cell.angle_alpha   90.00
_cell.angle_beta   90.00
_cell.angle_gamma   90.00
#
_symmetry.space_group_name_H-M   'P 1'
#
loop_
_entity.id
_entity.type
_entity.pdbx_description
1 polymer ?
#
loop_
_entity_poly.entity_id
_entity_poly.type
_entity_poly.pdbx_seq_one_letter_code
_entity_poly.pdbx_strand_id
1 'polypeptide(L)'
;MPMDGFFLLEIRRKEDEKMELAMIIFLFIVGIVFIVKGGDYFVDAASWIAEVSGIPKLIIGATIVSLATTLPEMLVSVMAAAKGSVDMAIGNAVGSVTANIGLIMAISLVCMPGIIKRSDYLIKSVLMLAAAALIVFSGFKGETGMAVSAALLVIFILFLWENIASAKRSMKAEEGGEEKKQISGKKEVITNLIKFAVGAVGIVWGADLLVDNGS
;
A
#
# COMPACT_ATOMS: atom_id res chain seq x y z
N MET A 1 45.20 36.95 13.79
CA MET A 1 45.02 35.49 13.99
C MET A 1 43.63 35.16 13.49
N PRO A 2 43.46 34.65 12.25
CA PRO A 2 42.17 34.63 11.53
C PRO A 2 41.32 33.37 11.82
N MET A 3 41.31 32.91 13.08
CA MET A 3 40.66 31.65 13.49
C MET A 3 39.19 31.80 13.90
N ASP A 4 38.72 33.03 14.06
CA ASP A 4 37.36 33.42 14.46
C ASP A 4 36.35 33.29 13.32
N GLY A 5 36.70 33.73 12.11
CA GLY A 5 35.81 33.63 10.93
C GLY A 5 35.57 32.20 10.46
N PHE A 6 36.60 31.34 10.49
CA PHE A 6 36.49 29.92 10.11
C PHE A 6 35.64 29.12 11.11
N PHE A 7 35.80 29.38 12.41
CA PHE A 7 35.04 28.71 13.46
C PHE A 7 33.55 29.10 13.44
N LEU A 8 33.24 30.38 13.19
CA LEU A 8 31.85 30.84 13.02
C LEU A 8 31.21 30.30 11.74
N LEU A 9 31.96 30.18 10.64
CA LEU A 9 31.50 29.51 9.42
C LEU A 9 31.19 28.03 9.67
N GLU A 10 32.02 27.34 10.45
CA GLU A 10 31.81 25.93 10.78
C GLU A 10 30.60 25.72 11.71
N ILE A 11 30.39 26.62 12.68
CA ILE A 11 29.17 26.61 13.52
C ILE A 11 27.93 26.87 12.66
N ARG A 12 27.98 27.89 11.78
CA ARG A 12 26.86 28.22 10.90
C ARG A 12 26.54 27.09 9.93
N ARG A 13 27.57 26.46 9.34
CA ARG A 13 27.43 25.27 8.49
C ARG A 13 26.77 24.11 9.23
N LYS A 14 27.17 23.85 10.48
CA LYS A 14 26.53 22.83 11.32
C LYS A 14 25.09 23.18 11.71
N GLU A 15 24.78 24.45 11.93
CA GLU A 15 23.41 24.90 12.20
C GLU A 15 22.54 24.75 10.94
N ASP A 16 23.04 25.15 9.78
CA ASP A 16 22.34 25.01 8.50
C ASP A 16 22.08 23.52 8.17
N GLU A 17 23.09 22.63 8.32
CA GLU A 17 22.94 21.17 8.15
C GLU A 17 21.88 20.58 9.10
N LYS A 18 21.85 21.04 10.36
CA LYS A 18 20.84 20.58 11.34
C LYS A 18 19.43 21.05 10.98
N MET A 19 19.28 22.29 10.53
CA MET A 19 17.99 22.84 10.12
C MET A 19 17.46 22.14 8.86
N GLU A 20 18.35 21.82 7.92
CA GLU A 20 18.01 21.04 6.73
C GLU A 20 17.54 19.63 7.10
N LEU A 21 18.29 18.91 7.96
CA LEU A 21 17.89 17.59 8.44
C LEU A 21 16.54 17.62 9.18
N ALA A 22 16.35 18.62 10.05
CA ALA A 22 15.09 18.79 10.77
C ALA A 22 13.91 19.01 9.82
N MET A 23 14.12 19.77 8.73
CA MET A 23 13.12 20.01 7.70
C MET A 23 12.79 18.74 6.93
N ILE A 24 13.79 17.96 6.53
CA ILE A 24 13.61 16.66 5.83
C ILE A 24 12.79 15.71 6.69
N ILE A 25 13.16 15.53 7.97
CA ILE A 25 12.45 14.66 8.91
C ILE A 25 11.01 15.14 9.09
N PHE A 26 10.79 16.45 9.22
CA PHE A 26 9.46 17.02 9.34
C PHE A 26 8.60 16.73 8.10
N LEU A 27 9.12 16.98 6.90
CA LEU A 27 8.40 16.73 5.65
C LEU A 27 8.13 15.23 5.43
N PHE A 28 9.05 14.36 5.82
CA PHE A 28 8.87 12.92 5.80
C PHE A 28 7.72 12.47 6.71
N ILE A 29 7.66 12.99 7.94
CA ILE A 29 6.56 12.72 8.88
C ILE A 29 5.23 13.25 8.33
N VAL A 30 5.20 14.45 7.75
CA VAL A 30 4.01 15.00 7.11
C VAL A 30 3.54 14.10 5.96
N GLY A 31 4.48 13.58 5.15
CA GLY A 31 4.19 12.60 4.11
C GLY A 31 3.52 11.34 4.64
N ILE A 32 4.03 10.75 5.74
CA ILE A 32 3.42 9.59 6.41
C ILE A 32 1.99 9.92 6.86
N VAL A 33 1.78 11.08 7.49
CA VAL A 33 0.44 11.48 7.96
C VAL A 33 -0.55 11.59 6.81
N PHE A 34 -0.13 12.16 5.68
CA PHE A 34 -0.95 12.25 4.47
C PHE A 34 -1.24 10.89 3.84
N ILE A 35 -0.27 9.97 3.78
CA ILE A 35 -0.49 8.59 3.35
C ILE A 35 -1.53 7.90 4.23
N VAL A 36 -1.35 7.95 5.56
CA VAL A 36 -2.23 7.24 6.50
C VAL A 36 -3.65 7.82 6.47
N LYS A 37 -3.79 9.13 6.63
CA LYS A 37 -5.12 9.78 6.63
C LYS A 37 -5.78 9.78 5.26
N GLY A 38 -5.00 9.94 4.20
CA GLY A 38 -5.49 9.84 2.83
C GLY A 38 -5.96 8.42 2.51
N GLY A 39 -5.20 7.41 2.94
CA GLY A 39 -5.56 5.99 2.89
C GLY A 39 -6.88 5.71 3.61
N ASP A 40 -7.03 6.13 4.86
CA ASP A 40 -8.26 5.96 5.65
C ASP A 40 -9.48 6.52 4.88
N TYR A 41 -9.39 7.78 4.42
CA TYR A 41 -10.49 8.43 3.69
C TYR A 41 -10.80 7.76 2.35
N PHE A 42 -9.76 7.30 1.65
CA PHE A 42 -9.91 6.60 0.39
C PHE A 42 -10.59 5.25 0.56
N VAL A 43 -10.13 4.43 1.52
CA VAL A 43 -10.66 3.09 1.80
C VAL A 43 -12.11 3.17 2.28
N ASP A 44 -12.40 4.07 3.22
CA ASP A 44 -13.77 4.26 3.74
C ASP A 44 -14.73 4.67 2.63
N ALA A 45 -14.35 5.67 1.82
CA ALA A 45 -15.19 6.15 0.74
C ALA A 45 -15.36 5.11 -0.37
N ALA A 46 -14.30 4.38 -0.75
CA ALA A 46 -14.37 3.32 -1.76
C ALA A 46 -15.30 2.18 -1.31
N SER A 47 -15.21 1.78 -0.04
CA SER A 47 -16.07 0.74 0.54
C SER A 47 -17.53 1.18 0.57
N TRP A 48 -17.79 2.43 0.96
CA TRP A 48 -19.14 3.00 0.95
C TRP A 48 -19.71 3.11 -0.48
N ILE A 49 -18.92 3.56 -1.46
CA ILE A 49 -19.33 3.65 -2.87
C ILE A 49 -19.75 2.27 -3.40
N ALA A 50 -19.00 1.22 -3.03
CA ALA A 50 -19.32 -0.15 -3.41
C ALA A 50 -20.64 -0.64 -2.80
N GLU A 51 -20.87 -0.34 -1.53
CA GLU A 51 -22.09 -0.72 -0.82
C GLU A 51 -23.33 -0.07 -1.44
N VAL A 52 -23.30 1.24 -1.69
CA VAL A 52 -24.42 1.94 -2.34
C VAL A 52 -24.63 1.53 -3.80
N SER A 53 -23.58 1.01 -4.46
CA SER A 53 -23.67 0.44 -5.81
C SER A 53 -24.29 -0.96 -5.83
N GLY A 54 -24.60 -1.54 -4.66
CA GLY A 54 -25.21 -2.87 -4.54
C GLY A 54 -24.20 -4.01 -4.63
N ILE A 55 -22.91 -3.75 -4.42
CA ILE A 55 -21.89 -4.80 -4.37
C ILE A 55 -22.01 -5.52 -3.01
N PRO A 56 -22.12 -6.86 -2.99
CA PRO A 56 -22.17 -7.64 -1.74
C PRO A 56 -21.00 -7.34 -0.80
N LYS A 57 -21.29 -7.21 0.52
CA LYS A 57 -20.29 -6.92 1.57
C LYS A 57 -19.10 -7.88 1.55
N LEU A 58 -19.34 -9.15 1.21
CA LEU A 58 -18.28 -10.15 1.04
C LEU A 58 -17.26 -9.73 -0.04
N ILE A 59 -17.72 -9.22 -1.18
CA ILE A 59 -16.86 -8.76 -2.28
C ILE A 59 -16.13 -7.48 -1.88
N ILE A 60 -16.82 -6.57 -1.18
CA ILE A 60 -16.21 -5.32 -0.70
C ILE A 60 -14.98 -5.64 0.14
N GLY A 61 -15.12 -6.49 1.16
CA GLY A 61 -14.00 -6.92 2.01
C GLY A 61 -12.92 -7.70 1.25
N ALA A 62 -13.32 -8.63 0.40
CA ALA A 62 -12.38 -9.51 -0.31
C ALA A 62 -11.59 -8.82 -1.43
N THR A 63 -12.09 -7.72 -1.98
CA THR A 63 -11.49 -7.08 -3.17
C THR A 63 -11.26 -5.59 -3.02
N ILE A 64 -12.31 -4.81 -2.74
CA ILE A 64 -12.24 -3.34 -2.74
C ILE A 64 -11.40 -2.85 -1.58
N VAL A 65 -11.66 -3.36 -0.37
CA VAL A 65 -10.86 -3.02 0.82
C VAL A 65 -9.42 -3.45 0.60
N SER A 66 -9.18 -4.70 0.18
CA SER A 66 -7.82 -5.20 -0.06
C SER A 66 -7.05 -4.38 -1.10
N LEU A 67 -7.68 -3.96 -2.20
CA LEU A 67 -7.03 -3.11 -3.19
C LEU A 67 -6.81 -1.70 -2.66
N ALA A 68 -7.81 -1.12 -2.01
CA ALA A 68 -7.74 0.22 -1.45
C ALA A 68 -6.68 0.36 -0.36
N THR A 69 -6.47 -0.67 0.47
CA THR A 69 -5.44 -0.67 1.51
C THR A 69 -4.04 -0.83 0.95
N THR A 70 -3.87 -1.44 -0.23
CA THR A 70 -2.54 -1.70 -0.84
C THR A 70 -2.14 -0.63 -1.87
N LEU A 71 -3.09 0.26 -2.22
CA LEU A 71 -2.88 1.34 -3.18
C LEU A 71 -1.84 2.38 -2.72
N PRO A 72 -1.83 2.83 -1.44
CA PRO A 72 -0.81 3.75 -0.96
C PRO A 72 0.62 3.22 -1.11
N GLU A 73 0.85 1.96 -0.73
CA GLU A 73 2.15 1.30 -0.84
C GLU A 73 2.56 1.15 -2.31
N MET A 74 1.62 0.74 -3.18
CA MET A 74 1.87 0.69 -4.61
C MET A 74 2.28 2.05 -5.15
N LEU A 75 1.59 3.13 -4.77
CA LEU A 75 1.90 4.49 -5.23
C LEU A 75 3.28 4.94 -4.76
N VAL A 76 3.65 4.72 -3.51
CA VAL A 76 4.99 5.04 -2.99
C VAL A 76 6.06 4.28 -3.78
N SER A 77 5.90 2.97 -3.99
CA SER A 77 6.88 2.19 -4.76
C SER A 77 6.99 2.63 -6.23
N VAL A 78 5.86 2.91 -6.89
CA VAL A 78 5.86 3.36 -8.28
C VAL A 78 6.48 4.76 -8.42
N MET A 79 6.15 5.68 -7.53
CA MET A 79 6.72 7.03 -7.53
C MET A 79 8.22 7.02 -7.20
N ALA A 80 8.65 6.22 -6.23
CA ALA A 80 10.06 6.01 -5.92
C ALA A 80 10.83 5.47 -7.15
N ALA A 81 10.30 4.43 -7.81
CA ALA A 81 10.92 3.89 -9.01
C ALA A 81 10.95 4.91 -10.17
N ALA A 82 9.87 5.69 -10.34
CA ALA A 82 9.80 6.72 -11.38
C ALA A 82 10.78 7.88 -11.15
N LYS A 83 11.12 8.19 -9.89
CA LYS A 83 12.13 9.18 -9.52
C LYS A 83 13.57 8.62 -9.50
N GLY A 84 13.76 7.34 -9.85
CA GLY A 84 15.08 6.69 -9.87
C GLY A 84 15.52 6.09 -8.53
N SER A 85 14.70 6.21 -7.48
CA SER A 85 14.96 5.66 -6.14
C SER A 85 14.51 4.19 -6.06
N VAL A 86 15.17 3.32 -6.85
CA VAL A 86 14.82 1.89 -6.98
C VAL A 86 14.96 1.14 -5.65
N ASP A 87 15.99 1.45 -4.87
CA ASP A 87 16.21 0.81 -3.55
C ASP A 87 15.06 1.10 -2.59
N MET A 88 14.56 2.34 -2.59
CA MET A 88 13.38 2.73 -1.82
C MET A 88 12.12 2.01 -2.33
N ALA A 89 11.94 1.90 -3.65
CA ALA A 89 10.79 1.22 -4.24
C ALA A 89 10.72 -0.26 -3.85
N ILE A 90 11.85 -0.97 -3.91
CA ILE A 90 11.99 -2.37 -3.50
C ILE A 90 11.83 -2.50 -1.98
N GLY A 91 12.48 -1.61 -1.22
CA GLY A 91 12.40 -1.57 0.24
C GLY A 91 10.97 -1.42 0.74
N ASN A 92 10.20 -0.51 0.13
CA ASN A 92 8.78 -0.35 0.43
C ASN A 92 7.96 -1.59 0.04
N ALA A 93 8.16 -2.15 -1.16
CA ALA A 93 7.40 -3.32 -1.62
C ALA A 93 7.63 -4.56 -0.73
N VAL A 94 8.89 -4.88 -0.42
CA VAL A 94 9.25 -6.03 0.41
C VAL A 94 8.95 -5.78 1.89
N GLY A 95 9.21 -4.56 2.37
CA GLY A 95 8.94 -4.14 3.75
C GLY A 95 7.47 -4.22 4.10
N SER A 96 6.57 -3.70 3.25
CA SER A 96 5.13 -3.71 3.49
C SER A 96 4.55 -5.13 3.51
N VAL A 97 5.00 -6.03 2.61
CA VAL A 97 4.59 -7.44 2.65
C VAL A 97 5.09 -8.12 3.94
N THR A 98 6.31 -7.83 4.36
CA THR A 98 6.90 -8.36 5.59
C THR A 98 6.14 -7.88 6.83
N ALA A 99 5.77 -6.59 6.89
CA ALA A 99 4.95 -6.05 7.97
C ALA A 99 3.53 -6.65 7.96
N ASN A 100 2.91 -6.81 6.80
CA ASN A 100 1.55 -7.35 6.69
C ASN A 100 1.47 -8.81 7.16
N ILE A 101 2.44 -9.65 6.80
CA ILE A 101 2.44 -11.06 7.19
C ILE A 101 3.05 -11.25 8.60
N GLY A 102 4.12 -10.53 8.92
CA GLY A 102 4.83 -10.69 10.19
C GLY A 102 4.14 -10.01 11.37
N LEU A 103 3.71 -8.76 11.20
CA LEU A 103 3.12 -7.96 12.27
C LEU A 103 1.60 -8.02 12.25
N ILE A 104 0.97 -7.59 11.15
CA ILE A 104 -0.49 -7.45 11.09
C ILE A 104 -1.17 -8.80 11.23
N MET A 105 -0.81 -9.78 10.39
CA MET A 105 -1.40 -11.12 10.42
C MET A 105 -1.14 -11.83 11.75
N ALA A 106 0.03 -11.67 12.37
CA ALA A 106 0.31 -12.25 13.68
C ALA A 106 -0.62 -11.69 14.76
N ILE A 107 -0.77 -10.36 14.82
CA ILE A 107 -1.72 -9.71 15.74
C ILE A 107 -3.15 -10.18 15.45
N SER A 108 -3.57 -10.22 14.18
CA SER A 108 -4.91 -10.68 13.80
C SER A 108 -5.19 -12.12 14.26
N LEU A 109 -4.23 -13.04 14.12
CA LEU A 109 -4.40 -14.44 14.53
C LEU A 109 -4.42 -14.62 16.05
N VAL A 110 -3.67 -13.80 16.79
CA VAL A 110 -3.71 -13.78 18.26
C VAL A 110 -5.07 -13.28 18.75
N CYS A 111 -5.60 -12.23 18.13
CA CYS A 111 -6.88 -11.64 18.52
C CYS A 111 -8.10 -12.45 18.06
N MET A 112 -8.07 -13.01 16.85
CA MET A 112 -9.20 -13.70 16.23
C MET A 112 -8.72 -14.94 15.45
N PRO A 113 -8.56 -16.09 16.13
CA PRO A 113 -8.18 -17.33 15.47
C PRO A 113 -9.22 -17.76 14.44
N GLY A 114 -8.78 -18.08 13.23
CA GLY A 114 -9.64 -18.55 12.13
C GLY A 114 -9.25 -19.94 11.63
N ILE A 115 -10.23 -20.74 11.22
CA ILE A 115 -10.00 -22.03 10.56
C ILE A 115 -9.97 -21.80 9.06
N ILE A 116 -8.86 -22.18 8.41
CA ILE A 116 -8.65 -21.98 6.98
C ILE A 116 -8.71 -23.36 6.26
N LYS A 117 -9.55 -23.46 5.23
CA LYS A 117 -9.57 -24.64 4.35
C LYS A 117 -8.37 -24.60 3.41
N ARG A 118 -7.53 -25.64 3.47
CA ARG A 118 -6.30 -25.73 2.65
C ARG A 118 -6.56 -25.66 1.15
N SER A 119 -7.67 -26.24 0.68
CA SER A 119 -8.05 -26.26 -0.75
C SER A 119 -8.16 -24.85 -1.37
N ASP A 120 -8.58 -23.87 -0.57
CA ASP A 120 -8.94 -22.54 -1.07
C ASP A 120 -7.70 -21.62 -1.19
N TYR A 121 -6.60 -22.02 -0.55
CA TYR A 121 -5.38 -21.22 -0.42
C TYR A 121 -4.14 -21.86 -1.04
N LEU A 122 -4.12 -23.17 -1.31
CA LEU A 122 -2.90 -23.87 -1.75
C LEU A 122 -2.25 -23.23 -2.99
N ILE A 123 -3.03 -23.01 -4.06
CA ILE A 123 -2.51 -22.41 -5.30
C ILE A 123 -2.00 -20.98 -5.05
N LYS A 124 -2.74 -20.20 -4.26
CA LYS A 124 -2.38 -18.81 -3.90
C LYS A 124 -1.06 -18.77 -3.13
N SER A 125 -0.91 -19.64 -2.13
CA SER A 125 0.31 -19.74 -1.33
C SER A 125 1.52 -20.17 -2.16
N VAL A 126 1.35 -21.10 -3.11
CA VAL A 126 2.44 -21.52 -4.01
C VAL A 126 2.89 -20.37 -4.90
N LEU A 127 1.96 -19.62 -5.50
CA LEU A 127 2.30 -18.45 -6.33
C LEU A 127 3.01 -17.36 -5.51
N MET A 128 2.54 -17.06 -4.30
CA MET A 128 3.19 -16.08 -3.42
C MET A 128 4.59 -16.54 -3.00
N LEU A 129 4.77 -17.81 -2.66
CA LEU A 129 6.07 -18.37 -2.28
C LEU A 129 7.04 -18.37 -3.47
N ALA A 130 6.55 -18.67 -4.68
CA ALA A 130 7.34 -18.57 -5.91
C ALA A 130 7.81 -17.13 -6.19
N ALA A 131 6.92 -16.13 -6.02
CA ALA A 131 7.30 -14.73 -6.14
C ALA A 131 8.35 -14.31 -5.10
N ALA A 132 8.14 -14.70 -3.83
CA ALA A 132 9.10 -14.44 -2.76
C ALA A 132 10.46 -15.09 -3.04
N ALA A 133 10.49 -16.35 -3.51
CA ALA A 133 11.71 -17.05 -3.85
C ALA A 133 12.48 -16.37 -5.00
N LEU A 134 11.77 -15.88 -6.03
CA LEU A 134 12.37 -15.10 -7.12
C LEU A 134 13.00 -13.80 -6.62
N ILE A 135 12.31 -13.07 -5.74
CA ILE A 135 12.84 -11.82 -5.15
C ILE A 135 14.09 -12.12 -4.32
N VAL A 136 14.05 -13.15 -3.45
CA VAL A 136 15.20 -13.53 -2.61
C VAL A 136 16.40 -13.96 -3.46
N PHE A 137 16.17 -14.78 -4.49
CA PHE A 137 17.24 -15.22 -5.39
C PHE A 137 17.86 -14.05 -6.17
N SER A 138 17.04 -13.09 -6.59
CA SER A 138 17.52 -11.87 -7.26
C SER A 138 18.28 -10.97 -6.30
N GLY A 139 17.84 -10.89 -5.03
CA GLY A 139 18.56 -10.20 -3.97
C GLY A 139 19.97 -10.75 -3.74
N PHE A 140 20.15 -12.08 -3.77
CA PHE A 140 21.49 -12.68 -3.68
C PHE A 140 22.41 -12.33 -4.85
N LYS A 141 21.84 -12.05 -6.03
CA LYS A 141 22.61 -11.58 -7.19
C LYS A 141 22.90 -10.08 -7.15
N GLY A 142 22.24 -9.34 -6.26
CA GLY A 142 22.37 -7.88 -6.14
C GLY A 142 21.71 -7.10 -7.28
N GLU A 143 20.96 -7.76 -8.16
CA GLU A 143 20.31 -7.12 -9.31
C GLU A 143 18.96 -7.76 -9.64
N THR A 144 18.00 -6.94 -10.06
CA THR A 144 16.69 -7.38 -10.57
C THR A 144 16.59 -7.06 -12.06
N GLY A 145 16.99 -8.02 -12.89
CA GLY A 145 16.91 -7.89 -14.35
C GLY A 145 15.49 -7.97 -14.89
N MET A 146 15.28 -7.49 -16.13
CA MET A 146 13.98 -7.46 -16.82
C MET A 146 13.29 -8.84 -16.87
N ALA A 147 14.06 -9.92 -17.00
CA ALA A 147 13.53 -11.29 -16.99
C ALA A 147 12.84 -11.65 -15.65
N VAL A 148 13.41 -11.24 -14.53
CA VAL A 148 12.83 -11.46 -13.20
C VAL A 148 11.57 -10.63 -13.05
N SER A 149 11.61 -9.36 -13.42
CA SER A 149 10.44 -8.47 -13.36
C SER A 149 9.28 -8.98 -14.22
N ALA A 150 9.57 -9.47 -15.43
CA ALA A 150 8.57 -10.09 -16.30
C ALA A 150 7.99 -11.37 -15.68
N ALA A 151 8.82 -12.23 -15.08
CA ALA A 151 8.36 -13.42 -14.38
C ALA A 151 7.47 -13.08 -13.18
N LEU A 152 7.82 -12.07 -12.38
CA LEU A 152 7.00 -11.57 -11.27
C LEU A 152 5.64 -11.05 -11.77
N LEU A 153 5.62 -10.35 -12.90
CA LEU A 153 4.39 -9.84 -13.52
C LEU A 153 3.50 -10.99 -14.01
N VAL A 154 4.08 -12.03 -14.61
CA VAL A 154 3.34 -13.25 -15.00
C VAL A 154 2.73 -13.93 -13.76
N ILE A 155 3.50 -14.09 -12.68
CA ILE A 155 2.98 -14.66 -11.42
C ILE A 155 1.84 -13.80 -10.87
N PHE A 156 1.96 -12.47 -10.90
CA PHE A 156 0.91 -11.56 -10.47
C PHE A 156 -0.37 -11.70 -11.30
N ILE A 157 -0.26 -11.80 -12.64
CA ILE A 157 -1.41 -12.02 -13.52
C ILE A 157 -2.09 -13.37 -13.22
N LEU A 158 -1.32 -14.44 -13.03
CA LEU A 158 -1.85 -15.76 -12.66
C LEU A 158 -2.55 -15.72 -11.29
N PHE A 159 -1.97 -14.99 -10.33
CA PHE A 159 -2.56 -14.80 -9.01
C PHE A 159 -3.90 -14.04 -9.10
N LEU A 160 -3.96 -12.95 -9.87
CA LEU A 160 -5.20 -12.20 -10.09
C LEU A 160 -6.26 -13.05 -10.76
N TRP A 161 -5.89 -13.84 -11.77
CA TRP A 161 -6.80 -14.76 -12.43
C TRP A 161 -7.41 -15.75 -11.43
N GLU A 162 -6.59 -16.44 -10.64
CA GLU A 162 -7.07 -17.39 -9.62
C GLU A 162 -7.90 -16.71 -8.54
N ASN A 163 -7.55 -15.48 -8.15
CA ASN A 163 -8.31 -14.71 -7.17
C ASN A 163 -9.72 -14.40 -7.71
N ILE A 164 -9.83 -13.87 -8.93
CA ILE A 164 -11.10 -13.56 -9.59
C ILE A 164 -11.92 -14.83 -9.85
N ALA A 165 -11.30 -15.89 -10.35
CA ALA A 165 -11.96 -17.17 -10.60
C ALA A 165 -12.52 -17.79 -9.31
N SER A 166 -11.73 -17.74 -8.23
CA SER A 166 -12.17 -18.22 -6.91
C SER A 166 -13.29 -17.36 -6.33
N ALA A 167 -13.20 -16.03 -6.43
CA ALA A 167 -14.25 -15.12 -5.98
C ALA A 167 -15.58 -15.39 -6.69
N LYS A 168 -15.57 -15.58 -8.03
CA LYS A 168 -16.76 -15.93 -8.80
C LYS A 168 -17.37 -17.28 -8.38
N ARG A 169 -16.54 -18.28 -8.05
CA ARG A 169 -17.00 -19.59 -7.54
C ARG A 169 -17.70 -19.45 -6.19
N SER A 170 -17.15 -18.65 -5.28
CA SER A 170 -17.75 -18.38 -3.98
C SER A 170 -19.05 -17.58 -4.09
N MET A 171 -19.12 -16.59 -4.98
CA MET A 171 -20.35 -15.81 -5.20
C MET A 171 -21.51 -16.65 -5.73
N LYS A 172 -21.24 -17.59 -6.65
CA LYS A 172 -22.28 -18.47 -7.21
C LYS A 172 -22.85 -19.45 -6.18
N ALA A 173 -22.14 -19.66 -5.06
CA ALA A 173 -22.59 -20.52 -3.97
C ALA A 173 -23.40 -19.78 -2.89
N GLU A 174 -23.36 -18.44 -2.85
CA GLU A 174 -24.01 -17.58 -1.84
C GLU A 174 -25.13 -16.70 -2.40
N GLU A 175 -25.78 -17.10 -3.50
CA GLU A 175 -27.02 -16.46 -3.99
C GLU A 175 -28.16 -16.64 -2.97
N GLY A 176 -28.20 -15.79 -1.96
CA GLY A 176 -29.23 -15.83 -0.92
C GLY A 176 -29.02 -14.76 0.14
N GLY A 177 -29.32 -13.51 -0.18
CA GLY A 177 -29.38 -12.43 0.81
C GLY A 177 -29.32 -11.04 0.22
N GLU A 178 -30.36 -10.64 -0.52
CA GLU A 178 -30.57 -9.22 -0.84
C GLU A 178 -30.91 -8.45 0.44
N GLU A 179 -29.94 -7.77 1.04
CA GLU A 179 -30.23 -6.70 2.00
C GLU A 179 -30.68 -5.45 1.22
N LYS A 180 -31.86 -4.92 1.61
CA LYS A 180 -32.50 -3.76 0.99
C LYS A 180 -31.60 -2.53 0.97
N LYS A 181 -31.46 -1.97 -0.23
CA LYS A 181 -30.85 -0.67 -0.55
C LYS A 181 -31.26 0.45 0.41
N GLN A 182 -30.29 1.03 1.10
CA GLN A 182 -30.45 2.34 1.72
C GLN A 182 -30.28 3.42 0.63
N ILE A 183 -31.34 4.20 0.37
CA ILE A 183 -31.26 5.34 -0.56
C ILE A 183 -30.41 6.40 0.11
N SER A 184 -29.14 6.49 -0.28
CA SER A 184 -28.25 7.53 0.23
C SER A 184 -28.72 8.92 -0.24
N GLY A 185 -28.79 9.86 0.70
CA GLY A 185 -29.14 11.24 0.40
C GLY A 185 -28.05 11.92 -0.43
N LYS A 186 -28.41 12.84 -1.35
CA LYS A 186 -27.44 13.58 -2.19
C LYS A 186 -26.25 14.15 -1.41
N LYS A 187 -26.46 14.61 -0.17
CA LYS A 187 -25.41 15.15 0.70
C LYS A 187 -24.37 14.10 1.09
N GLU A 188 -24.79 12.88 1.36
CA GLU A 188 -23.92 11.78 1.77
C GLU A 188 -23.10 11.27 0.57
N VAL A 189 -23.72 11.15 -0.61
CA VAL A 189 -23.02 10.86 -1.88
C VAL A 189 -21.91 11.88 -2.13
N ILE A 190 -22.22 13.17 -2.07
CA ILE A 190 -21.23 14.25 -2.28
C ILE A 190 -20.11 14.16 -1.23
N THR A 191 -20.45 13.90 0.03
CA THR A 191 -19.46 13.82 1.11
C THR A 191 -18.47 12.67 0.87
N ASN A 192 -18.94 11.48 0.48
CA ASN A 192 -18.06 10.35 0.22
C ASN A 192 -17.26 10.52 -1.07
N LEU A 193 -17.82 11.14 -2.11
CA LEU A 193 -17.04 11.50 -3.30
C LEU A 193 -15.92 12.50 -2.99
N ILE A 194 -16.18 13.49 -2.14
CA ILE A 194 -15.15 14.42 -1.68
C ILE A 194 -14.09 13.69 -0.86
N LYS A 195 -14.48 12.84 0.10
CA LYS A 195 -13.53 12.03 0.88
C LYS A 195 -12.66 11.15 -0.01
N PHE A 196 -13.25 10.53 -1.03
CA PHE A 196 -12.52 9.71 -2.00
C PHE A 196 -11.46 10.54 -2.74
N ALA A 197 -11.86 11.71 -3.27
CA ALA A 197 -10.95 12.60 -4.00
C ALA A 197 -9.84 13.17 -3.09
N VAL A 198 -10.21 13.67 -1.91
CA VAL A 198 -9.24 14.20 -0.93
C VAL A 198 -8.30 13.09 -0.45
N GLY A 199 -8.81 11.89 -0.23
CA GLY A 199 -8.02 10.71 0.14
C GLY A 199 -6.99 10.37 -0.95
N ALA A 200 -7.42 10.27 -2.21
CA ALA A 200 -6.54 10.00 -3.34
C ALA A 200 -5.44 11.07 -3.48
N VAL A 201 -5.80 12.37 -3.40
CA VAL A 201 -4.82 13.46 -3.46
C VAL A 201 -3.86 13.40 -2.28
N GLY A 202 -4.36 13.13 -1.07
CA GLY A 202 -3.54 12.96 0.13
C GLY A 202 -2.53 11.83 0.00
N ILE A 203 -2.93 10.69 -0.55
CA ILE A 203 -2.00 9.57 -0.80
C ILE A 203 -0.91 9.98 -1.80
N VAL A 204 -1.27 10.66 -2.90
CA VAL A 204 -0.30 11.07 -3.93
C VAL A 204 0.69 12.11 -3.38
N TRP A 205 0.21 13.17 -2.72
CA TRP A 205 1.11 14.15 -2.10
C TRP A 205 1.91 13.57 -0.95
N GLY A 206 1.31 12.69 -0.16
CA GLY A 206 2.01 11.96 0.88
C GLY A 206 3.15 11.14 0.31
N ALA A 207 2.91 10.38 -0.76
CA ALA A 207 3.92 9.60 -1.45
C ALA A 207 5.02 10.49 -2.05
N ASP A 208 4.66 11.61 -2.68
CA ASP A 208 5.61 12.55 -3.24
C ASP A 208 6.60 13.07 -2.18
N LEU A 209 6.05 13.54 -1.05
CA LEU A 209 6.84 14.02 0.10
C LEU A 209 7.71 12.92 0.70
N LEU A 210 7.18 11.69 0.81
CA LEU A 210 7.91 10.56 1.38
C LEU A 210 9.09 10.17 0.51
N VAL A 211 8.91 10.19 -0.82
CA VAL A 211 9.98 9.87 -1.77
C VAL A 211 11.03 10.97 -1.82
N ASP A 212 10.62 12.24 -1.87
CA ASP A 212 11.57 13.36 -1.96
C ASP A 212 12.40 13.55 -0.69
N ASN A 213 11.87 13.16 0.47
CA ASN A 213 12.53 13.34 1.76
C ASN A 213 13.03 12.01 2.37
N GLY A 214 12.82 10.89 1.68
CA GLY A 214 13.19 9.54 2.13
C GLY A 214 14.21 8.82 1.25
N SER A 215 14.56 9.40 0.09
CA SER A 215 15.62 8.91 -0.80
C SER A 215 17.01 9.38 -0.39
#